data_AF-A0A1L3SWC8-F1
#
_entry.id   AF-A0A1L3SWC8-F1
#
_cell.length_a   1.000
_cell.length_b   1.000
_cell.length_c   1.000
_cell.angle_alpha   90.00
_cell.angle_beta   90.00
_cell.angle_gamma   90.00
#
_symmetry.space_group_name_H-M   'P 1'
#
loop_
_entity.id
_entity.type
_entity.pdbx_description
1 polymer ?
#
loop_
_entity_poly.entity_id
_entity_poly.type
_entity_poly.pdbx_seq_one_letter_code
_entity_poly.pdbx_strand_id
1 'polypeptide(L)'
;MKKPAPARQPPLSVNGWSIYAHPLFLGQLQDLVEEVEAYKARDPANYRSKNCTKRLAAITRLVTSDIPVDPAAAQFRQGGTLGSARKHWFRAKFFQQYRLFFRFDSASRIIVVAWVNDDRTLRAYGSRNDAYATFRNMLDNGNPPDDFKELLAAAKGSASRFADTMKSSLDE
;
A
#
# COMPACT_ATOMS: atom_id res chain seq x y z
N MET A 1 -26.43 -1.82 31.02
CA MET A 1 -26.31 -1.98 29.54
C MET A 1 -25.02 -1.32 29.09
N LYS A 2 -24.05 -2.07 28.53
CA LYS A 2 -22.87 -1.48 27.90
C LYS A 2 -23.32 -0.80 26.61
N LYS A 3 -23.02 0.49 26.42
CA LYS A 3 -23.15 1.15 25.10
C LYS A 3 -22.42 0.30 24.07
N PRO A 4 -22.99 0.04 22.88
CA PRO A 4 -22.21 -0.58 21.80
C PRO A 4 -21.01 0.33 21.54
N ALA A 5 -19.82 -0.26 21.49
CA ALA A 5 -18.64 0.47 21.02
C ALA A 5 -18.99 1.07 19.64
N PRO A 6 -18.67 2.35 19.38
CA PRO A 6 -18.95 2.94 18.08
C PRO A 6 -18.31 2.05 17.01
N ALA A 7 -19.10 1.71 15.98
CA ALA A 7 -18.59 0.97 14.83
C ALA A 7 -17.34 1.70 14.33
N ARG A 8 -16.16 1.09 14.49
CA ARG A 8 -14.88 1.71 14.18
C ARG A 8 -14.88 1.97 12.67
N GLN A 9 -15.10 3.22 12.29
CA GLN A 9 -15.15 3.62 10.89
C GLN A 9 -13.86 3.18 10.19
N PRO A 10 -13.93 2.77 8.90
CA PRO A 10 -12.73 2.46 8.15
C PRO A 10 -11.83 3.70 8.07
N PRO A 11 -10.50 3.53 8.10
CA PRO A 11 -9.58 4.65 8.17
C PRO A 11 -9.57 5.50 6.90
N LEU A 12 -9.96 4.92 5.77
CA LEU A 12 -10.22 5.62 4.52
C LEU A 12 -11.40 4.97 3.80
N SER A 13 -12.30 5.79 3.24
CA SER A 13 -13.43 5.35 2.41
C SER A 13 -13.41 6.08 1.07
N VAL A 14 -13.27 5.33 -0.03
CA VAL A 14 -13.22 5.90 -1.40
C VAL A 14 -14.04 5.01 -2.33
N ASN A 15 -14.91 5.62 -3.15
CA ASN A 15 -15.76 4.90 -4.11
C ASN A 15 -16.56 3.74 -3.48
N GLY A 16 -16.91 3.84 -2.20
CA GLY A 16 -17.60 2.77 -1.45
C GLY A 16 -16.71 1.60 -1.00
N TRP A 17 -15.39 1.70 -1.17
CA TRP A 17 -14.42 0.77 -0.62
C TRP A 17 -13.86 1.27 0.72
N SER A 18 -13.80 0.38 1.70
CA SER A 18 -13.06 0.58 2.95
C SER A 18 -11.62 0.17 2.74
N ILE A 19 -10.67 1.09 2.94
CA ILE A 19 -9.26 0.87 2.65
C ILE A 19 -8.49 0.80 3.95
N TYR A 20 -7.68 -0.25 4.10
CA TYR A 20 -6.79 -0.46 5.23
C TYR A 20 -5.35 -0.63 4.76
N ALA A 21 -4.39 -0.32 5.63
CA ALA A 21 -2.97 -0.51 5.38
C ALA A 21 -2.39 -1.52 6.38
N HIS A 22 -1.69 -2.52 5.86
CA HIS A 22 -0.88 -3.42 6.69
C HIS A 22 0.28 -2.64 7.33
N PRO A 23 0.72 -2.99 8.56
CA PRO A 23 1.84 -2.31 9.24
C PRO A 23 3.11 -2.16 8.40
N LEU A 24 3.43 -3.17 7.56
CA LEU A 24 4.58 -3.14 6.65
C LEU A 24 4.51 -1.96 5.67
N PHE A 25 3.43 -1.88 4.88
CA PHE A 25 3.21 -0.75 3.97
C PHE A 25 3.14 0.58 4.71
N LEU A 26 2.47 0.61 5.86
CA LEU A 26 2.31 1.85 6.60
C LEU A 26 3.65 2.41 7.10
N GLY A 27 4.56 1.56 7.58
CA GLY A 27 5.91 2.02 7.93
C GLY A 27 6.62 2.64 6.73
N GLN A 28 6.58 1.98 5.57
CA GLN A 28 7.20 2.48 4.34
C GLN A 28 6.59 3.80 3.86
N LEU A 29 5.28 3.99 4.03
CA LEU A 29 4.61 5.23 3.69
C LEU A 29 5.01 6.37 4.65
N GLN A 30 5.12 6.08 5.95
CA GLN A 30 5.53 7.05 6.96
C GLN A 30 6.97 7.51 6.73
N ASP A 31 7.91 6.57 6.52
CA ASP A 31 9.31 6.88 6.18
C ASP A 31 9.40 7.79 4.94
N LEU A 32 8.55 7.52 3.93
CA LEU A 32 8.50 8.32 2.70
C LEU A 32 7.91 9.71 2.93
N VAL A 33 6.89 9.85 3.79
CA VAL A 33 6.34 11.16 4.19
C VAL A 33 7.41 11.96 4.93
N GLU A 34 8.08 11.37 5.91
CA GLU A 34 9.16 12.03 6.65
C GLU A 34 10.31 12.48 5.74
N GLU A 35 10.68 11.67 4.75
CA GLU A 35 11.67 12.04 3.74
C GLU A 35 11.21 13.27 2.93
N VAL A 36 9.95 13.31 2.48
CA VAL A 36 9.39 14.44 1.73
C VAL A 36 9.37 15.71 2.58
N GLU A 37 8.93 15.63 3.83
CA GLU A 37 8.92 16.77 4.76
C GLU A 37 10.32 17.32 5.01
N ALA A 38 11.31 16.45 5.20
CA ALA A 38 12.70 16.86 5.37
C ALA A 38 13.24 17.61 4.14
N TYR A 39 12.91 17.15 2.92
CA TYR A 39 13.27 17.87 1.70
C TYR A 39 12.53 19.19 1.56
N LYS A 40 11.24 19.24 1.90
CA LYS A 40 10.41 20.44 1.85
C LYS A 40 10.93 21.51 2.79
N ALA A 41 11.28 21.15 4.03
CA ALA A 41 11.86 22.07 5.00
C ALA A 41 13.19 22.66 4.52
N ARG A 42 14.01 21.87 3.82
CA ARG A 42 15.32 22.30 3.33
C ARG A 42 15.27 23.09 2.02
N ASP A 43 14.37 22.74 1.10
CA ASP A 43 14.27 23.33 -0.24
C ASP A 43 12.79 23.39 -0.69
N PRO A 44 11.99 24.32 -0.11
CA PRO A 44 10.56 24.42 -0.39
C PRO A 44 10.23 24.70 -1.86
N ALA A 45 11.15 25.32 -2.61
CA ALA A 45 10.94 25.66 -4.01
C ALA A 45 11.05 24.42 -4.93
N ASN A 46 11.91 23.45 -4.59
CA ASN A 46 12.23 22.35 -5.52
C ASN A 46 11.85 20.96 -5.00
N TYR A 47 11.39 20.79 -3.76
CA TYR A 47 11.08 19.47 -3.19
C TYR A 47 10.09 18.65 -4.03
N ARG A 48 9.13 19.30 -4.70
CA ARG A 48 8.14 18.65 -5.59
C ARG A 48 8.76 17.89 -6.77
N SER A 49 9.96 18.27 -7.18
CA SER A 49 10.69 17.61 -8.27
C SER A 49 11.39 16.32 -7.84
N LYS A 50 11.57 16.10 -6.53
CA LYS A 50 12.32 14.96 -5.96
C LYS A 50 11.58 13.64 -6.20
N ASN A 51 12.35 12.57 -6.28
CA ASN A 51 11.82 11.24 -6.52
C ASN A 51 10.90 10.77 -5.39
N CYS A 52 11.27 10.99 -4.12
CA CYS A 52 10.44 10.65 -2.96
C CYS A 52 9.06 11.33 -3.03
N THR A 53 9.01 12.63 -3.35
CA THR A 53 7.75 13.39 -3.49
C THR A 53 6.88 12.85 -4.63
N LYS A 54 7.48 12.52 -5.78
CA LYS A 54 6.76 11.90 -6.90
C LYS A 54 6.25 10.50 -6.54
N ARG A 55 7.03 9.71 -5.80
CA ARG A 55 6.62 8.38 -5.31
C ARG A 55 5.47 8.49 -4.32
N LEU A 56 5.53 9.42 -3.37
CA LEU A 56 4.47 9.66 -2.40
C LEU A 56 3.17 10.02 -3.12
N ALA A 57 3.22 11.01 -4.02
CA ALA A 57 2.05 11.41 -4.81
C ALA A 57 1.46 10.26 -5.64
N ALA A 58 2.32 9.43 -6.26
CA ALA A 58 1.87 8.26 -7.01
C ALA A 58 1.22 7.19 -6.12
N ILE A 59 1.78 6.91 -4.95
CA ILE A 59 1.22 5.96 -3.98
C ILE A 59 -0.12 6.49 -3.46
N THR A 60 -0.19 7.76 -3.05
CA THR A 60 -1.41 8.40 -2.59
C THR A 60 -2.50 8.28 -3.65
N ARG A 61 -2.22 8.65 -4.91
CA ARG A 61 -3.16 8.50 -6.02
C ARG A 61 -3.62 7.06 -6.25
N LEU A 62 -2.70 6.09 -6.21
CA LEU A 62 -3.07 4.68 -6.37
C LEU A 62 -4.08 4.25 -5.29
N VAL A 63 -3.82 4.63 -4.04
CA VAL A 63 -4.63 4.25 -2.88
C VAL A 63 -5.97 5.01 -2.83
N THR A 64 -6.00 6.29 -3.20
CA THR A 64 -7.17 7.17 -3.03
C THR A 64 -7.97 7.40 -4.31
N SER A 65 -7.52 6.90 -5.45
CA SER A 65 -8.18 7.12 -6.75
C SER A 65 -8.17 5.86 -7.61
N ASP A 66 -6.99 5.39 -8.02
CA ASP A 66 -6.91 4.43 -9.12
C ASP A 66 -7.35 3.01 -8.72
N ILE A 67 -6.90 2.49 -7.57
CA ILE A 67 -7.26 1.15 -7.10
C ILE A 67 -8.76 1.06 -6.72
N PRO A 68 -9.35 2.04 -5.98
CA PRO A 68 -10.75 1.95 -5.58
C PRO A 68 -11.78 2.10 -6.72
N VAL A 69 -11.37 2.53 -7.92
CA VAL A 69 -12.26 2.53 -9.11
C VAL A 69 -12.65 1.09 -9.47
N ASP A 70 -11.67 0.20 -9.61
CA ASP A 70 -11.87 -1.22 -9.83
C ASP A 70 -10.63 -2.00 -9.36
N PRO A 71 -10.61 -2.53 -8.13
CA PRO A 71 -9.45 -3.27 -7.63
C PRO A 71 -9.25 -4.61 -8.34
N ALA A 72 -10.28 -5.12 -9.05
CA ALA A 72 -10.23 -6.38 -9.78
C ALA A 72 -9.69 -6.22 -11.22
N ALA A 73 -9.46 -4.98 -11.67
CA ALA A 73 -9.08 -4.66 -13.04
C ALA A 73 -7.87 -5.47 -13.53
N ALA A 74 -7.88 -5.83 -14.82
CA ALA A 74 -6.86 -6.69 -15.44
C ALA A 74 -5.43 -6.15 -15.26
N GLN A 75 -5.25 -4.83 -15.26
CA GLN A 75 -3.96 -4.16 -15.04
C GLN A 75 -3.31 -4.48 -13.67
N PHE A 76 -4.15 -4.76 -12.66
CA PHE A 76 -3.70 -5.11 -11.31
C PHE A 76 -3.43 -6.61 -11.13
N ARG A 77 -3.81 -7.44 -12.10
CA ARG A 77 -3.48 -8.87 -12.06
C ARG A 77 -1.97 -9.05 -12.24
N GLN A 78 -1.35 -9.84 -11.35
CA GLN A 78 0.03 -10.27 -11.48
C GLN A 78 0.19 -11.59 -12.27
N GLY A 79 -0.91 -12.30 -12.51
CA GLY A 79 -0.89 -13.60 -13.19
C GLY A 79 -0.32 -14.68 -12.27
N GLY A 80 0.80 -15.27 -12.64
CA GLY A 80 1.48 -16.32 -11.86
C GLY A 80 2.83 -15.89 -11.28
N THR A 81 3.21 -14.62 -11.37
CA THR A 81 4.53 -14.13 -10.94
C THR A 81 4.81 -14.38 -9.46
N LEU A 82 3.80 -14.36 -8.59
CA LEU A 82 3.95 -14.73 -7.17
C LEU A 82 3.76 -16.23 -6.89
N GLY A 83 3.53 -17.04 -7.91
CA GLY A 83 3.10 -18.45 -7.79
C GLY A 83 1.60 -18.60 -8.01
N SER A 84 1.18 -19.79 -8.47
CA SER A 84 -0.22 -20.09 -8.82
C SER A 84 -1.16 -20.01 -7.62
N ALA A 85 -0.67 -20.33 -6.42
CA ALA A 85 -1.42 -20.25 -5.17
C ALA A 85 -1.66 -18.81 -4.68
N ARG A 86 -0.96 -17.81 -5.24
CA ARG A 86 -0.96 -16.40 -4.77
C ARG A 86 -1.63 -15.45 -5.77
N LYS A 87 -2.58 -15.96 -6.56
CA LYS A 87 -3.36 -15.18 -7.54
C LYS A 87 -4.29 -14.15 -6.89
N HIS A 88 -4.59 -14.30 -5.60
CA HIS A 88 -5.35 -13.35 -4.78
C HIS A 88 -4.58 -12.08 -4.41
N TRP A 89 -3.26 -12.05 -4.63
CA TRP A 89 -2.46 -10.84 -4.54
C TRP A 89 -2.52 -10.06 -5.85
N PHE A 90 -2.86 -8.79 -5.74
CA PHE A 90 -2.91 -7.83 -6.83
C PHE A 90 -1.74 -6.85 -6.74
N ARG A 91 -1.44 -6.19 -7.85
CA ARG A 91 -0.23 -5.40 -8.00
C ARG A 91 -0.43 -4.21 -8.95
N ALA A 92 -0.39 -3.01 -8.39
CA ALA A 92 -0.28 -1.77 -9.15
C ALA A 92 1.17 -1.52 -9.57
N LYS A 93 1.39 -1.03 -10.80
CA LYS A 93 2.71 -0.66 -11.34
C LYS A 93 2.80 0.85 -11.47
N PHE A 94 3.92 1.45 -11.08
CA PHE A 94 4.19 2.86 -11.35
C PHE A 94 5.69 3.12 -11.57
N PHE A 95 6.00 4.17 -12.32
CA PHE A 95 7.36 4.56 -12.78
C PHE A 95 8.23 3.39 -13.28
N GLN A 96 7.62 2.41 -13.94
CA GLN A 96 8.22 1.15 -14.43
C GLN A 96 8.80 0.20 -13.37
N GLN A 97 9.43 0.71 -12.32
CA GLN A 97 10.21 -0.03 -11.35
C GLN A 97 9.50 -0.32 -10.02
N TYR A 98 8.44 0.41 -9.68
CA TYR A 98 7.72 0.20 -8.42
C TYR A 98 6.44 -0.61 -8.61
N ARG A 99 6.13 -1.37 -7.57
CA ARG A 99 5.06 -2.33 -7.42
C ARG A 99 4.48 -2.17 -6.02
N LEU A 100 3.19 -1.83 -5.98
CA LEU A 100 2.40 -1.82 -4.77
C LEU A 100 1.50 -3.05 -4.80
N PHE A 101 1.59 -3.87 -3.76
CA PHE A 101 0.83 -5.11 -3.61
C PHE A 101 -0.32 -4.93 -2.62
N PHE A 102 -1.48 -5.46 -2.98
CA PHE A 102 -2.70 -5.35 -2.20
C PHE A 102 -3.57 -6.59 -2.36
N ARG A 103 -4.53 -6.75 -1.44
CA ARG A 103 -5.67 -7.67 -1.56
C ARG A 103 -6.96 -6.91 -1.44
N PHE A 104 -8.05 -7.53 -1.87
CA PHE A 104 -9.38 -7.04 -1.59
C PHE A 104 -10.36 -8.19 -1.39
N ASP A 105 -11.49 -7.87 -0.77
CA ASP A 105 -12.68 -8.71 -0.71
C ASP A 105 -13.85 -7.93 -1.29
N SER A 106 -14.40 -8.41 -2.41
CA SER A 106 -15.50 -7.75 -3.12
C SER A 106 -16.79 -7.77 -2.31
N ALA A 107 -17.06 -8.84 -1.57
CA ALA A 107 -18.30 -9.00 -0.82
C ALA A 107 -18.44 -7.93 0.27
N SER A 108 -17.37 -7.69 1.03
CA SER A 108 -17.33 -6.64 2.07
C SER A 108 -16.86 -5.27 1.57
N ARG A 109 -16.47 -5.16 0.30
CA ARG A 109 -15.85 -3.95 -0.29
C ARG A 109 -14.67 -3.43 0.52
N ILE A 110 -13.74 -4.34 0.86
CA ILE A 110 -12.52 -4.01 1.62
C ILE A 110 -11.30 -4.13 0.72
N ILE A 111 -10.39 -3.15 0.77
CA ILE A 111 -9.04 -3.20 0.20
C ILE A 111 -8.03 -3.18 1.35
N VAL A 112 -7.03 -4.06 1.30
CA VAL A 112 -5.87 -4.02 2.19
C VAL A 112 -4.60 -3.83 1.38
N VAL A 113 -3.97 -2.67 1.54
CA VAL A 113 -2.66 -2.36 0.95
C VAL A 113 -1.58 -2.94 1.84
N ALA A 114 -0.73 -3.82 1.30
CA ALA A 114 0.12 -4.65 2.14
C ALA A 114 1.60 -4.28 2.09
N TRP A 115 2.10 -3.90 0.92
CA TRP A 115 3.52 -3.62 0.73
C TRP A 115 3.78 -2.83 -0.56
N VAL A 116 4.84 -2.02 -0.59
CA VAL A 116 5.36 -1.36 -1.79
C VAL A 116 6.88 -1.50 -1.83
N ASN A 117 7.46 -1.75 -3.01
CA ASN A 117 8.92 -1.75 -3.09
C ASN A 117 9.50 -0.32 -3.15
N ASP A 118 10.76 -0.19 -2.79
CA ASP A 118 11.50 1.07 -2.68
C ASP A 118 12.68 1.16 -3.65
N ASP A 119 13.46 2.25 -3.53
CA ASP A 119 14.65 2.52 -4.36
C ASP A 119 15.83 1.58 -4.05
N ARG A 120 15.77 0.84 -2.95
CA ARG A 120 16.78 -0.19 -2.60
C ARG A 120 16.45 -1.55 -3.21
N THR A 121 15.23 -1.71 -3.74
CA THR A 121 14.68 -2.93 -4.35
C THR A 121 14.34 -2.71 -5.83
N LEU A 122 15.14 -1.89 -6.53
CA LEU A 122 14.96 -1.60 -7.95
C LEU A 122 15.39 -2.78 -8.83
N ARG A 123 14.60 -3.02 -9.89
CA ARG A 123 14.85 -4.05 -10.91
C ARG A 123 16.22 -3.89 -11.55
N ALA A 124 17.15 -4.79 -11.25
CA ALA A 124 18.15 -5.23 -12.22
C ALA A 124 17.71 -6.60 -12.76
N TYR A 125 17.59 -6.72 -14.08
CA TYR A 125 17.26 -7.97 -14.75
C TYR A 125 18.31 -9.03 -14.36
N GLY A 126 17.91 -10.03 -13.55
CA GLY A 126 18.79 -11.09 -13.05
C GLY A 126 19.25 -10.97 -11.59
N SER A 127 18.88 -9.92 -10.85
CA SER A 127 19.25 -9.75 -9.44
C SER A 127 18.15 -10.21 -8.49
N ARG A 128 18.54 -10.88 -7.40
CA ARG A 128 17.73 -11.38 -6.28
C ARG A 128 16.88 -10.30 -5.55
N ASN A 129 16.92 -9.04 -6.01
CA ASN A 129 16.21 -7.88 -5.47
C ASN A 129 14.95 -7.46 -6.26
N ASP A 130 14.44 -8.29 -7.18
CA ASP A 130 13.17 -8.02 -7.87
C ASP A 130 12.02 -8.00 -6.84
N ALA A 131 11.19 -6.95 -6.86
CA ALA A 131 10.07 -6.74 -5.92
C ALA A 131 9.20 -7.98 -5.71
N TYR A 132 9.07 -8.84 -6.73
CA TYR A 132 8.37 -10.12 -6.62
C TYR A 132 9.11 -11.16 -5.77
N ALA A 133 10.44 -11.27 -5.87
CA ALA A 133 11.21 -12.20 -5.06
C ALA A 133 11.18 -11.78 -3.58
N THR A 134 11.37 -10.48 -3.31
CA THR A 134 11.26 -9.93 -1.96
C THR A 134 9.87 -10.18 -1.38
N PHE A 135 8.82 -9.81 -2.11
CA PHE A 135 7.45 -10.00 -1.62
C PHE A 135 7.09 -11.49 -1.50
N ARG A 136 7.57 -12.36 -2.39
CA ARG A 136 7.38 -13.82 -2.28
C ARG A 136 8.02 -14.36 -1.00
N ASN A 137 9.29 -14.01 -0.72
CA ASN A 137 9.98 -14.42 0.50
C ASN A 137 9.27 -13.88 1.75
N MET A 138 8.74 -12.66 1.69
CA MET A 138 7.93 -12.08 2.77
C MET A 138 6.66 -12.90 3.04
N LEU A 139 5.95 -13.30 1.98
CA LEU A 139 4.78 -14.17 2.09
C LEU A 139 5.15 -15.59 2.58
N ASP A 140 6.31 -16.13 2.18
CA ASP A 140 6.82 -17.42 2.67
C ASP A 140 7.11 -17.36 4.18
N ASN A 141 7.55 -16.20 4.68
CA ASN A 141 7.77 -15.94 6.09
C ASN A 141 6.49 -15.54 6.86
N GLY A 142 5.32 -15.51 6.19
CA GLY A 142 4.03 -15.18 6.80
C GLY A 142 3.84 -13.71 7.17
N ASN A 143 4.63 -12.79 6.61
CA ASN A 143 4.52 -11.36 6.88
C ASN A 143 4.66 -10.54 5.58
N PRO A 144 3.56 -10.11 4.94
CA PRO A 144 2.20 -10.12 5.48
C PRO A 144 1.56 -11.52 5.50
N PRO A 145 0.55 -11.77 6.35
CA PRO A 145 -0.21 -13.01 6.35
C PRO A 145 -0.91 -13.25 5.01
N ASP A 146 -0.96 -14.52 4.57
CA ASP A 146 -1.64 -14.90 3.33
C ASP A 146 -3.14 -15.15 3.52
N ASP A 147 -3.64 -15.38 4.74
CA ASP A 147 -5.07 -15.39 5.03
C ASP A 147 -5.64 -13.97 5.07
N PHE A 148 -6.81 -13.76 4.47
CA PHE A 148 -7.40 -12.43 4.37
C PHE A 148 -7.88 -11.89 5.72
N LYS A 149 -8.40 -12.75 6.61
CA LYS A 149 -8.89 -12.32 7.92
C LYS A 149 -7.72 -11.90 8.81
N GLU A 150 -6.64 -12.66 8.80
CA GLU A 150 -5.40 -12.31 9.52
C GLU A 150 -4.79 -11.01 8.98
N LEU A 151 -4.69 -10.88 7.65
CA LEU A 151 -4.22 -9.67 6.98
C LEU A 151 -5.05 -8.44 7.38
N LEU A 152 -6.38 -8.56 7.34
CA LEU A 152 -7.28 -7.48 7.72
C LEU A 152 -7.21 -7.15 9.22
N ALA A 153 -7.05 -8.16 10.09
CA ALA A 153 -6.90 -7.95 11.52
C ALA A 153 -5.63 -7.14 11.83
N ALA A 154 -4.50 -7.51 11.21
CA ALA A 154 -3.24 -6.76 11.31
C ALA A 154 -3.40 -5.31 10.80
N ALA A 155 -4.08 -5.12 9.67
CA ALA A 155 -4.32 -3.79 9.11
C ALA A 155 -5.27 -2.93 9.96
N LYS A 156 -6.32 -3.53 10.55
CA LYS A 156 -7.22 -2.85 11.50
C LYS A 156 -6.50 -2.39 12.77
N GLY A 157 -5.48 -3.12 13.21
CA GLY A 157 -4.62 -2.70 14.33
C GLY A 157 -3.92 -1.36 14.07
N SER A 158 -3.64 -1.04 12.81
CA SER A 158 -2.96 0.19 12.38
C SER A 158 -3.90 1.26 11.81
N ALA A 159 -5.22 1.08 11.91
CA ALA A 159 -6.19 1.93 11.22
C ALA A 159 -6.06 3.43 11.55
N SER A 160 -5.95 3.80 12.83
CA SER A 160 -5.81 5.21 13.23
C SER A 160 -4.54 5.82 12.64
N ARG A 161 -3.41 5.11 12.77
CA ARG A 161 -2.11 5.54 12.24
C ARG A 161 -2.16 5.74 10.73
N PHE A 162 -2.83 4.83 10.01
CA PHE A 162 -3.02 4.96 8.57
C PHE A 162 -3.87 6.19 8.20
N ALA A 163 -4.98 6.42 8.89
CA ALA A 163 -5.82 7.60 8.64
C ALA A 163 -5.03 8.90 8.84
N ASP A 164 -4.20 8.98 9.88
CA ASP A 164 -3.41 10.16 10.17
C ASP A 164 -2.27 10.36 9.16
N THR A 165 -1.57 9.27 8.77
CA THR A 165 -0.55 9.34 7.70
C THR A 165 -1.15 9.78 6.36
N MET A 166 -2.35 9.29 6.01
CA MET A 166 -3.00 9.67 4.75
C MET A 166 -3.38 11.15 4.73
N LYS A 167 -3.85 11.73 5.83
CA LYS A 167 -4.12 13.18 5.93
C LYS A 167 -2.87 13.99 5.62
N SER A 168 -1.75 13.69 6.30
CA SER A 168 -0.47 14.37 6.04
C SER A 168 -0.02 14.24 4.59
N SER A 169 -0.22 13.06 3.97
CA SER A 169 0.18 12.84 2.58
C SER A 169 -0.72 13.50 1.53
N LEU A 170 -1.94 13.93 1.90
CA LEU A 170 -2.89 14.60 1.01
C LEU A 170 -2.74 16.13 1.02
N ASP A 171 -2.11 16.67 2.07
CA ASP A 171 -1.82 18.09 2.18
C ASP A 171 -0.54 18.50 1.39
N GLU A 172 0.17 17.53 0.79
CA GLU A 172 1.39 17.71 -0.02
C GLU A 172 1.13 17.88 -1.52
#